data_AF-C7ZAU8-F1
#
_entry.id   AF-C7ZAU8-F1
#
_cell.length_a   1.000
_cell.length_b   1.000
_cell.length_c   1.000
_cell.angle_alpha   90.00
_cell.angle_beta   90.00
_cell.angle_gamma   90.00
#
_symmetry.space_group_name_H-M   'P 1'
#
loop_
_entity.id
_entity.type
_entity.pdbx_description
1 polymer ?
#
loop_
_entity_poly.entity_id
_entity_poly.type
_entity_poly.pdbx_seq_one_letter_code
_entity_poly.pdbx_strand_id
1 'polypeptide(L)'
;MREYIPPEIAKHEDILVAKIRELFGDDAAIDPETRSPGGYWNADGDVCGVLVTTRSGHGAVRTIGAGEEENVETGPGMKSRYYIVVVKEGQSCAFLGQPSFRLIKRQKA
;
A
#
# COMPACT_ATOMS: atom_id res chain seq x y z
N MET A 1 8.48 -4.23 6.15
CA MET A 1 7.78 -5.51 5.94
C MET A 1 6.75 -5.34 4.83
N ARG A 2 6.79 -6.21 3.83
CA ARG A 2 5.71 -6.38 2.85
C ARG A 2 5.09 -7.78 2.95
N GLU A 3 3.78 -7.86 2.79
CA GLU A 3 3.01 -9.10 2.78
C GLU A 3 2.38 -9.31 1.40
N TYR A 4 2.52 -10.51 0.85
CA TYR A 4 1.82 -10.88 -0.38
C TYR A 4 0.34 -11.13 -0.09
N ILE A 5 -0.54 -10.48 -0.84
CA ILE A 5 -1.98 -10.68 -0.74
C ILE A 5 -2.47 -11.46 -1.96
N PRO A 6 -3.08 -12.65 -1.75
CA PRO A 6 -3.67 -13.41 -2.84
C PRO A 6 -4.75 -12.59 -3.60
N PRO A 7 -4.88 -12.74 -4.93
CA PRO A 7 -5.89 -12.03 -5.71
C PRO A 7 -7.33 -12.22 -5.23
N GLU A 8 -7.66 -13.39 -4.70
CA GLU A 8 -8.96 -13.73 -4.10
C GLU A 8 -9.28 -12.94 -2.82
N ILE A 9 -8.26 -12.38 -2.17
CA ILE A 9 -8.43 -11.43 -1.07
C ILE A 9 -8.45 -10.02 -1.65
N ALA A 10 -7.42 -9.65 -2.43
CA ALA A 10 -7.22 -8.28 -2.90
C ALA A 10 -8.35 -7.73 -3.79
N LYS A 11 -9.11 -8.60 -4.46
CA LYS A 11 -10.19 -8.21 -5.40
C LYS A 11 -11.60 -8.26 -4.80
N HIS A 12 -11.74 -8.72 -3.56
CA HIS A 12 -13.04 -8.87 -2.89
C HIS A 12 -13.11 -7.93 -1.70
N GLU A 13 -13.92 -6.87 -1.81
CA GLU A 13 -13.90 -5.74 -0.87
C GLU A 13 -14.10 -6.18 0.59
N ASP A 14 -15.12 -6.99 0.88
CA ASP A 14 -15.41 -7.43 2.25
C ASP A 14 -14.28 -8.29 2.83
N ILE A 15 -13.66 -9.14 2.00
CA ILE A 15 -12.57 -10.04 2.40
C ILE A 15 -11.29 -9.22 2.62
N LEU A 16 -11.01 -8.26 1.74
CA LEU A 16 -9.89 -7.35 1.88
C LEU A 16 -10.02 -6.52 3.15
N VAL A 17 -11.18 -5.92 3.41
CA VAL A 17 -11.43 -5.13 4.63
C VAL A 17 -11.22 -5.98 5.88
N ALA A 18 -11.71 -7.23 5.90
CA ALA A 18 -11.46 -8.15 7.01
C ALA A 18 -9.96 -8.41 7.21
N LYS A 19 -9.20 -8.65 6.13
CA LYS A 19 -7.74 -8.84 6.20
C LYS A 19 -7.01 -7.56 6.67
N ILE A 20 -7.47 -6.39 6.26
CA ILE A 20 -6.91 -5.11 6.73
C ILE A 20 -7.11 -4.97 8.24
N ARG A 21 -8.30 -5.27 8.76
CA ARG A 21 -8.58 -5.21 10.20
C ARG A 21 -7.77 -6.23 11.01
N GLU A 22 -7.58 -7.44 10.47
CA GLU A 22 -6.69 -8.45 11.06
C GLU A 22 -5.25 -7.93 11.20
N LEU A 23 -4.74 -7.22 10.20
CA LEU A 23 -3.35 -6.75 10.17
C LEU A 23 -3.13 -5.46 10.97
N PHE A 24 -4.09 -4.54 10.96
CA PHE A 24 -3.89 -3.17 11.44
C PHE A 24 -4.79 -2.74 12.61
N GLY A 25 -5.80 -3.54 12.95
CA GLY A 25 -6.81 -3.23 13.97
C GLY A 25 -8.19 -2.87 13.38
N ASP A 26 -9.23 -2.93 14.21
CA ASP A 26 -10.62 -2.71 13.79
C ASP A 26 -10.91 -1.28 13.29
N ASP A 27 -10.10 -0.31 13.72
CA ASP A 27 -10.12 1.10 13.32
C ASP A 27 -9.44 1.38 11.98
N ALA A 28 -8.83 0.38 11.37
CA ALA A 28 -8.20 0.53 10.06
C ALA A 28 -9.25 0.62 8.94
N ALA A 29 -9.06 1.59 8.07
CA ALA A 29 -9.85 1.78 6.85
C ALA A 29 -8.95 1.74 5.63
N ILE A 30 -9.50 1.31 4.49
CA ILE A 30 -8.80 1.27 3.22
C ILE A 30 -9.51 2.17 2.20
N ASP A 31 -8.77 3.12 1.66
CA ASP A 31 -9.27 4.05 0.64
C ASP A 31 -9.49 3.33 -0.70
N PRO A 32 -10.31 3.90 -1.62
CA PRO A 32 -10.43 3.42 -2.99
C PRO A 32 -9.09 3.40 -3.74
N GLU A 33 -9.02 2.61 -4.83
CA GLU A 33 -7.82 2.58 -5.67
C GLU A 33 -7.56 3.95 -6.30
N THR A 34 -6.32 4.39 -6.16
CA THR A 34 -5.81 5.65 -6.71
C THR A 34 -4.55 5.36 -7.50
N ARG A 35 -4.32 6.17 -8.54
CA ARG A 35 -3.05 6.19 -9.28
C ARG A 35 -2.27 7.44 -8.92
N SER A 36 -1.00 7.26 -8.56
CA SER A 36 -0.11 8.39 -8.29
C SER A 36 -0.04 9.34 -9.51
N PRO A 37 -0.03 10.67 -9.31
CA PRO A 37 0.04 11.64 -10.40
C PRO A 37 1.37 11.58 -11.19
N GLY A 38 2.41 10.97 -10.61
CA GLY A 38 3.78 10.99 -11.15
C GLY A 38 4.77 11.64 -10.18
N GLY A 39 6.06 11.55 -10.47
CA GLY A 39 7.11 12.20 -9.67
C GLY A 39 7.38 11.49 -8.35
N TYR A 40 7.71 12.25 -7.30
CA TYR A 40 8.00 11.77 -5.95
C TYR A 40 7.10 12.49 -4.94
N TRP A 41 6.39 11.73 -4.10
CA TRP A 41 5.61 12.29 -2.99
C TRP A 41 5.50 11.29 -1.84
N ASN A 42 5.23 11.80 -0.65
CA ASN A 42 5.06 10.99 0.56
C ASN A 42 3.58 10.90 0.95
N ALA A 43 3.19 9.74 1.47
CA ALA A 43 1.91 9.53 2.11
C ALA A 43 1.72 10.48 3.31
N ASP A 44 0.47 10.77 3.63
CA ASP A 44 0.09 11.45 4.86
C ASP A 44 0.48 10.63 6.10
N GLY A 45 0.69 11.29 7.24
CA GLY A 45 1.16 10.66 8.47
C GLY A 45 0.16 9.71 9.16
N ASP A 46 -1.08 9.64 8.68
CA ASP A 46 -2.11 8.72 9.16
C ASP A 46 -2.11 7.36 8.42
N VAL A 47 -1.29 7.21 7.38
CA VAL A 47 -1.15 5.98 6.60
C VAL A 47 -0.32 4.97 7.37
N CYS A 48 -0.93 3.84 7.72
CA CYS A 48 -0.27 2.71 8.39
C CYS A 48 0.07 1.56 7.42
N GLY A 49 -0.49 1.57 6.21
CA GLY A 49 -0.16 0.59 5.19
C GLY A 49 -0.57 1.03 3.78
N VAL A 50 -0.04 0.35 2.77
CA VAL A 50 -0.39 0.59 1.37
C VAL A 50 -0.56 -0.74 0.66
N LEU A 51 -1.74 -0.98 0.08
CA LEU A 51 -1.95 -2.10 -0.85
C LEU A 51 -1.51 -1.66 -2.26
N VAL A 52 -0.54 -2.36 -2.83
CA VAL A 52 0.09 -2.03 -4.11
C VAL A 52 -0.24 -3.08 -5.16
N THR A 53 -0.69 -2.63 -6.34
CA THR A 53 -0.89 -3.49 -7.51
C THR A 53 0.34 -3.41 -8.43
N THR A 54 1.11 -4.49 -8.55
CA THR A 54 2.39 -4.48 -9.31
C THR A 54 2.21 -4.28 -10.80
N ARG A 55 1.09 -4.76 -11.37
CA ARG A 55 0.74 -4.51 -12.78
C ARG A 55 -0.05 -3.21 -12.89
N SER A 56 0.66 -2.08 -12.83
CA SER A 56 0.10 -0.73 -12.93
C SER A 56 1.03 0.21 -13.71
N GLY A 57 0.99 1.52 -13.46
CA GLY A 57 1.93 2.45 -14.11
C GLY A 57 3.38 2.21 -13.66
N HIS A 58 4.35 2.72 -14.40
CA HIS A 58 5.76 2.61 -14.02
C HIS A 58 6.03 3.40 -12.73
N GLY A 59 6.62 2.74 -11.74
CA GLY A 59 6.90 3.38 -10.46
C GLY A 59 7.27 2.41 -9.35
N ALA A 60 7.26 2.90 -8.12
CA ALA A 60 7.45 2.09 -6.93
C ALA A 60 6.74 2.69 -5.71
N VAL A 61 6.44 1.84 -4.73
CA VAL A 61 6.00 2.22 -3.39
C VAL A 61 7.09 1.78 -2.41
N ARG A 62 7.57 2.70 -1.58
CA ARG A 62 8.69 2.49 -0.66
C ARG A 62 8.34 2.88 0.76
N THR A 63 8.87 2.17 1.75
CA THR A 63 8.99 2.74 3.09
C THR A 63 10.36 3.35 3.25
N ILE A 64 10.41 4.51 3.91
CA ILE A 64 11.64 5.24 4.22
C ILE A 64 11.64 5.59 5.70
N GLY A 65 12.81 5.79 6.29
CA GLY A 65 12.95 6.20 7.70
C GLY A 65 13.48 5.08 8.58
N ALA A 66 13.02 5.02 9.83
CA ALA A 66 13.59 4.12 10.82
C ALA A 66 13.32 2.63 10.48
N GLY A 67 14.39 1.82 10.42
CA GLY A 67 14.30 0.36 10.26
C GLY A 67 14.51 -0.13 8.82
N GLU A 68 14.02 -1.34 8.54
CA GLU A 68 14.13 -1.97 7.21
C GLU A 68 13.19 -1.30 6.21
N GLU A 69 13.77 -0.85 5.10
CA GLU A 69 13.05 -0.25 3.98
C GLU A 69 12.46 -1.34 3.08
N GLU A 70 11.24 -1.12 2.62
CA GLU A 70 10.58 -1.94 1.61
C GLU A 70 10.54 -1.20 0.29
N ASN A 71 10.58 -1.95 -0.80
CA ASN A 71 10.39 -1.43 -2.14
C ASN A 71 9.54 -2.40 -2.95
N VAL A 72 8.37 -1.95 -3.40
CA VAL A 72 7.49 -2.67 -4.31
C VAL A 72 7.48 -1.93 -5.65
N GLU A 73 8.10 -2.56 -6.65
CA GLU A 73 8.15 -2.04 -8.01
C GLU A 73 6.83 -2.31 -8.74
N THR A 74 6.49 -1.39 -9.65
CA THR A 74 5.27 -1.42 -10.44
C THR A 74 5.55 -1.11 -11.90
N GLY A 75 4.79 -1.74 -12.80
CA GLY A 75 4.88 -1.48 -14.22
C GLY A 75 3.89 -2.29 -15.06
N PRO A 76 3.54 -1.81 -16.27
CA PRO A 76 2.46 -2.37 -17.08
C PRO A 76 2.76 -3.80 -17.58
N GLY A 77 4.04 -4.13 -17.73
CA GLY A 77 4.51 -5.47 -18.14
C GLY A 77 4.70 -6.46 -16.98
N MET A 78 4.49 -6.06 -15.73
CA MET A 78 4.68 -6.95 -14.58
C MET A 78 3.49 -7.93 -14.44
N LYS A 79 3.75 -9.07 -13.78
CA LYS A 79 2.65 -9.95 -13.33
C LYS A 79 1.75 -9.19 -12.36
N SER A 80 0.45 -9.43 -12.42
CA SER A 80 -0.51 -8.84 -11.48
C SER A 80 -0.36 -9.51 -10.11
N ARG A 81 0.27 -8.82 -9.17
CA ARG A 81 0.42 -9.23 -7.77
C ARG A 81 -0.01 -8.08 -6.87
N TYR A 82 -0.40 -8.44 -5.66
CA TYR A 82 -0.85 -7.50 -4.65
C TYR A 82 0.05 -7.64 -3.43
N TYR A 83 0.56 -6.51 -2.93
CA TYR A 83 1.37 -6.49 -1.73
C TYR A 83 0.86 -5.42 -0.79
N ILE A 84 0.74 -5.75 0.50
CA ILE A 84 0.58 -4.74 1.54
C ILE A 84 1.97 -4.38 2.03
N VAL A 85 2.33 -3.11 1.92
CA VAL A 85 3.53 -2.54 2.54
C VAL A 85 3.11 -1.94 3.88
N VAL A 86 3.68 -2.44 4.98
CA VAL A 86 3.39 -1.95 6.34
C VAL A 86 4.27 -0.75 6.64
N VAL A 87 3.67 0.37 7.04
CA VAL A 87 4.37 1.58 7.48
C VAL A 87 4.44 1.56 9.00
N LYS A 88 5.63 1.32 9.54
CA LYS A 88 5.84 1.26 11.00
C LYS A 88 6.02 2.65 11.60
N GLU A 89 5.95 2.74 12.92
CA GLU A 89 6.29 3.95 13.65
C GLU A 89 7.71 4.44 13.30
N GLY A 90 7.85 5.74 13.03
CA GLY A 90 9.11 6.32 12.57
C GLY A 90 9.43 6.08 11.08
N GLN A 91 8.54 5.43 10.33
CA GLN A 91 8.61 5.32 8.88
C GLN A 91 7.62 6.26 8.20
N SER A 92 7.92 6.59 6.95
CA SER A 92 6.98 7.20 6.01
C SER A 92 6.89 6.33 4.76
N CYS A 93 5.82 6.50 3.98
CA CYS A 93 5.68 5.81 2.69
C CYS A 93 5.88 6.81 1.55
N ALA A 94 6.77 6.49 0.62
CA ALA A 94 7.06 7.28 -0.56
C ALA A 94 6.56 6.60 -1.82
N PHE A 95 5.98 7.38 -2.73
CA PHE A 95 5.52 6.96 -4.04
C PHE A 95 6.43 7.57 -5.11
N LEU A 96 6.93 6.73 -6.01
CA LEU A 96 7.74 7.13 -7.15
C LEU A 96 7.02 6.77 -8.44
N GLY A 97 6.93 7.71 -9.38
CA GLY A 97 6.26 7.49 -10.66
C GLY A 97 4.74 7.38 -10.49
N GLN A 98 4.12 6.45 -11.21
CA GLN A 98 2.66 6.33 -11.32
C GLN A 98 2.10 4.96 -10.88
N PRO A 99 2.47 4.40 -9.71
CA PRO A 99 1.87 3.16 -9.21
C PRO A 99 0.38 3.34 -8.98
N SER A 100 -0.37 2.23 -9.11
CA SER A 100 -1.74 2.10 -8.57
C SER A 100 -1.69 1.45 -7.19
N PHE A 101 -2.40 2.05 -6.24
CA PHE A 101 -2.41 1.63 -4.84
C PHE A 101 -3.71 1.99 -4.13
N ARG A 102 -3.91 1.43 -2.95
CA ARG A 102 -4.93 1.83 -1.98
C ARG A 102 -4.23 2.17 -0.66
N LEU A 103 -4.59 3.30 -0.05
CA LEU A 103 -4.04 3.70 1.25
C LEU A 103 -4.82 3.01 2.36
N ILE A 104 -4.09 2.53 3.37
CA ILE A 104 -4.66 2.00 4.61
C ILE A 104 -4.34 3.00 5.70
N LYS A 105 -5.38 3.55 6.33
CA LYS A 105 -5.29 4.61 7.32
C LYS A 105 -5.87 4.16 8.64
N ARG A 106 -5.31 4.63 9.74
CA ARG A 106 -5.98 4.53 11.04
C ARG A 106 -7.03 5.62 11.12
N GLN A 107 -8.28 5.25 11.37
CA GLN A 107 -9.29 6.25 11.70
C GLN A 107 -8.90 6.89 13.02
N LYS A 108 -8.84 8.23 13.04
CA LYS A 108 -8.70 8.95 14.31
C LYS A 108 -9.94 8.62 15.15
N ALA A 109 -9.70 8.10 16.36
CA ALA A 109 -10.72 7.94 17.39
C ALA A 109 -11.39 9.28 17.71
#